data_AF-A0A8S3TF61-F1
#
_entry.id   AF-A0A8S3TF61-F1
#
_cell.length_a   1.000
_cell.length_b   1.000
_cell.length_c   1.000
_cell.angle_alpha   90.00
_cell.angle_beta   90.00
_cell.angle_gamma   90.00
#
_symmetry.space_group_name_H-M   'P 1'
#
loop_
_entity.id
_entity.type
_entity.pdbx_description
1 polymer ?
#
loop_
_entity_poly.entity_id
_entity_poly.type
_entity_poly.pdbx_seq_one_letter_code
_entity_poly.pdbx_strand_id
1 'polypeptide(L)'
;MVLEIVTGIDSTMRRMETSMEKRLDDLKQDFLTVSARVRTLENQASDVNKKLSDCETSCQGVSNLFDQVSGQVKTNRRNINNHDTRIKKLEDNTIVRPGVPPFIESKEIESLKAAILDFQCRSMKNNLIFTGLHRVPGEDTEEHSKPWYNRKCSMSRTFFHKARKRYSFLKNAENRRKMRQASKEHKITLNKAFENYQQRAADELRIISKKDTKALWKILNTLNDS
;
A
#
# COMPACT_ATOMS: atom_id res chain seq x y z
N MET A 1 -45.96 -92.04 9.61
CA MET A 1 -44.56 -92.04 10.07
C MET A 1 -43.54 -91.67 8.99
N VAL A 2 -43.26 -92.50 7.96
CA VAL A 2 -42.22 -92.17 6.95
C VAL A 2 -42.55 -90.88 6.18
N LEU A 3 -43.81 -90.72 5.75
CA LEU A 3 -44.25 -89.53 5.01
C LEU A 3 -44.10 -88.24 5.85
N GLU A 4 -44.42 -88.30 7.14
CA GLU A 4 -44.31 -87.16 8.06
C GLU A 4 -42.86 -86.74 8.27
N ILE A 5 -41.94 -87.71 8.42
CA ILE A 5 -40.50 -87.44 8.52
C ILE A 5 -40.00 -86.76 7.26
N VAL A 6 -40.36 -87.27 6.07
CA VAL A 6 -39.95 -86.68 4.79
C VAL A 6 -40.49 -85.25 4.63
N THR A 7 -41.76 -85.01 4.96
CA THR A 7 -42.35 -83.66 4.91
C THR A 7 -41.70 -82.70 5.91
N GLY A 8 -41.31 -83.20 7.09
CA GLY A 8 -40.57 -82.45 8.09
C GLY A 8 -39.21 -82.00 7.57
N ILE A 9 -38.44 -82.93 6.98
CA ILE A 9 -37.13 -82.66 6.38
C ILE A 9 -37.27 -81.63 5.25
N ASP A 10 -38.23 -81.79 4.33
CA ASP A 10 -38.45 -80.82 3.24
C ASP A 10 -38.75 -79.42 3.77
N SER A 11 -39.60 -79.31 4.80
CA SER A 11 -39.92 -78.03 5.43
C SER A 11 -38.70 -77.37 6.09
N THR A 12 -37.78 -78.17 6.66
CA THR A 12 -36.54 -77.64 7.25
C THR A 12 -35.56 -77.21 6.18
N MET A 13 -35.45 -77.99 5.09
CA MET A 13 -34.59 -77.67 3.95
C MET A 13 -35.03 -76.37 3.29
N ARG A 14 -36.33 -76.21 3.00
CA ARG A 14 -36.87 -74.95 2.46
C ARG A 14 -36.62 -73.75 3.38
N ARG A 15 -36.80 -73.92 4.70
CA ARG A 15 -36.51 -72.84 5.67
C ARG A 15 -35.03 -72.48 5.68
N MET A 16 -34.14 -73.47 5.58
CA MET A 16 -32.70 -73.23 5.46
C MET A 16 -32.36 -72.53 4.15
N GLU A 17 -32.92 -72.95 3.01
CA GLU A 17 -32.73 -72.32 1.71
C GLU A 17 -33.14 -70.84 1.74
N THR A 18 -34.36 -70.52 2.17
CA THR A 18 -34.82 -69.13 2.27
C THR A 18 -33.97 -68.31 3.24
N SER A 19 -33.52 -68.91 4.36
CA SER A 19 -32.62 -68.22 5.29
C SER A 19 -31.24 -67.98 4.68
N MET A 20 -30.74 -68.89 3.84
CA MET A 20 -29.45 -68.73 3.17
C MET A 20 -29.53 -67.70 2.05
N GLU A 21 -30.59 -67.71 1.25
CA GLU A 21 -30.86 -66.70 0.22
C GLU A 21 -30.89 -65.29 0.82
N LYS A 22 -31.64 -65.09 1.91
CA LYS A 22 -31.68 -63.80 2.59
C LYS A 22 -30.29 -63.35 3.06
N ARG A 23 -29.51 -64.25 3.67
CA ARG A 23 -28.14 -63.91 4.13
C ARG A 23 -27.21 -63.60 2.96
N LEU A 24 -27.38 -64.27 1.82
CA LEU A 24 -26.62 -63.98 0.60
C LEU A 24 -26.98 -62.61 0.03
N ASP A 25 -28.26 -62.22 0.04
CA ASP A 25 -28.70 -60.90 -0.37
C ASP A 25 -28.18 -59.80 0.56
N ASP A 26 -28.24 -60.01 1.88
CA ASP A 26 -27.68 -59.09 2.87
C ASP A 26 -26.16 -58.92 2.67
N LEU A 27 -25.42 -60.02 2.48
CA LEU A 27 -23.99 -59.99 2.19
C LEU A 27 -23.66 -59.26 0.88
N LYS A 28 -24.48 -59.45 -0.15
CA LYS A 28 -24.33 -58.75 -1.44
C LYS A 28 -24.54 -57.25 -1.28
N GLN A 29 -25.53 -56.86 -0.49
CA GLN A 29 -25.81 -55.44 -0.22
C GLN A 29 -24.69 -54.78 0.61
N ASP A 30 -24.18 -55.49 1.62
CA ASP A 30 -23.03 -55.05 2.40
C ASP A 30 -21.78 -54.92 1.52
N PHE A 31 -21.53 -55.88 0.65
CA PHE A 31 -20.41 -55.83 -0.30
C PHE A 31 -20.49 -54.62 -1.24
N LEU A 32 -21.67 -54.33 -1.79
CA LEU A 32 -21.88 -53.14 -2.63
C LEU A 32 -21.63 -51.84 -1.84
N THR A 33 -22.08 -51.80 -0.59
CA THR A 33 -21.88 -50.65 0.30
C THR A 33 -20.40 -50.44 0.62
N VAL A 34 -19.68 -51.51 0.95
CA VAL A 34 -18.23 -51.47 1.19
C VAL A 34 -17.48 -51.04 -0.08
N SER A 35 -17.84 -51.58 -1.25
CA SER A 35 -17.24 -51.19 -2.52
C SER A 35 -17.42 -49.70 -2.83
N ALA A 36 -18.60 -49.14 -2.58
CA ALA A 36 -18.85 -47.70 -2.73
C ALA A 36 -18.01 -46.85 -1.76
N ARG A 37 -17.86 -47.30 -0.51
CA ARG A 37 -17.01 -46.63 0.49
C ARG A 37 -15.53 -46.68 0.09
N VAL A 38 -15.04 -47.81 -0.41
CA VAL A 38 -13.65 -47.96 -0.89
C VAL A 38 -13.38 -46.96 -2.02
N ARG A 39 -14.26 -46.88 -3.03
CA ARG A 39 -14.12 -45.88 -4.12
C ARG A 39 -14.09 -44.44 -3.61
N THR A 40 -14.90 -44.14 -2.60
CA THR A 40 -14.90 -42.81 -1.98
C THR A 40 -13.57 -42.50 -1.30
N LEU A 41 -13.01 -43.47 -0.57
CA LEU A 41 -11.71 -43.35 0.08
C LEU A 41 -10.57 -43.23 -0.92
N GLU A 42 -10.61 -43.97 -2.04
CA GLU A 42 -9.64 -43.86 -3.13
C GLU A 42 -9.62 -42.46 -3.73
N ASN A 43 -10.81 -41.89 -4.00
CA ASN A 43 -10.92 -40.52 -4.50
C ASN A 43 -10.38 -39.50 -3.49
N GLN A 44 -10.74 -39.65 -2.21
CA GLN A 44 -10.23 -38.77 -1.14
C GLN A 44 -8.71 -38.87 -0.99
N ALA A 45 -8.14 -40.07 -1.10
CA ALA A 45 -6.68 -40.27 -1.06
C ALA A 45 -5.99 -39.61 -2.26
N SER A 46 -6.58 -39.72 -3.45
CA SER A 46 -6.10 -39.02 -4.65
C SER A 46 -6.09 -37.49 -4.47
N ASP A 47 -7.18 -36.93 -3.93
CA ASP A 47 -7.29 -35.50 -3.65
C ASP A 47 -6.26 -35.03 -2.60
N VAL A 48 -6.02 -35.82 -1.56
CA VAL A 48 -4.99 -35.53 -0.55
C VAL A 48 -3.60 -35.54 -1.17
N ASN A 49 -3.29 -36.52 -2.03
CA ASN A 49 -2.00 -36.58 -2.73
C ASN A 49 -1.78 -35.36 -3.63
N LYS A 50 -2.83 -34.89 -4.32
CA LYS A 50 -2.75 -33.65 -5.11
C LYS A 50 -2.45 -32.45 -4.23
N LYS A 51 -3.20 -32.28 -3.13
CA LYS A 51 -2.96 -31.19 -2.16
C LYS A 51 -1.57 -31.24 -1.54
N LEU A 52 -1.04 -32.44 -1.29
CA LEU A 52 0.32 -32.63 -0.78
C LEU A 52 1.36 -32.14 -1.80
N SER A 53 1.22 -32.53 -3.07
CA SER A 53 2.12 -32.09 -4.16
C SER A 53 2.08 -30.57 -4.38
N ASP A 54 0.89 -29.96 -4.32
CA ASP A 54 0.73 -28.50 -4.39
C ASP A 54 1.44 -27.81 -3.19
N CYS A 55 1.32 -28.38 -1.99
CA CYS A 55 1.97 -27.89 -0.78
C CYS A 55 3.50 -27.98 -0.87
N GLU A 56 4.05 -29.10 -1.33
CA GLU A 56 5.49 -29.29 -1.56
C GLU A 56 6.05 -28.25 -2.54
N THR A 57 5.33 -28.01 -3.64
CA THR A 57 5.70 -26.99 -4.63
C THR A 57 5.70 -25.58 -4.01
N SER A 58 4.69 -25.27 -3.21
CA SER A 58 4.61 -24.00 -2.48
C SER A 58 5.77 -23.83 -1.49
N CYS A 59 6.10 -24.88 -0.72
CA CYS A 59 7.22 -24.89 0.21
C CYS A 59 8.56 -24.66 -0.50
N GLN A 60 8.76 -25.28 -1.67
CA GLN A 60 9.95 -25.03 -2.49
C GLN A 60 10.02 -23.57 -2.95
N GLY A 61 8.88 -22.99 -3.37
CA GLY A 61 8.80 -21.57 -3.71
C GLY A 61 9.20 -20.64 -2.56
N VAL A 62 8.71 -20.93 -1.35
CA VAL A 62 9.06 -20.18 -0.13
C VAL A 62 10.56 -20.32 0.21
N SER A 63 11.13 -21.51 0.07
CA SER A 63 12.57 -21.74 0.30
C SER A 63 13.43 -20.89 -0.65
N ASN A 64 13.08 -20.85 -1.93
CA ASN A 64 13.80 -20.04 -2.92
C ASN A 64 13.73 -18.54 -2.60
N LEU A 65 12.56 -18.05 -2.16
CA LEU A 65 12.39 -16.66 -1.71
C LEU A 65 13.23 -16.35 -0.46
N PHE A 66 13.30 -17.29 0.48
CA PHE A 66 14.13 -17.14 1.68
C PHE A 66 15.61 -17.01 1.32
N ASP A 67 16.12 -17.85 0.41
CA ASP A 67 17.50 -17.79 -0.05
C ASP A 67 17.83 -16.46 -0.75
N GLN A 68 16.90 -15.98 -1.59
CA GLN A 68 17.03 -14.68 -2.25
C GLN A 68 17.11 -13.53 -1.24
N VAL A 69 16.18 -13.49 -0.28
CA VAL A 69 16.15 -12.47 0.78
C VAL A 69 17.41 -12.54 1.63
N SER A 70 17.85 -13.74 2.00
CA SER A 70 19.11 -13.97 2.74
C SER A 70 20.33 -13.42 1.98
N GLY A 71 20.39 -13.66 0.67
CA GLY A 71 21.41 -13.09 -0.22
C GLY A 71 21.38 -11.56 -0.23
N GLN A 72 20.19 -10.96 -0.38
CA GLN A 72 20.03 -9.50 -0.39
C GLN A 72 20.43 -8.87 0.96
N VAL A 73 20.08 -9.50 2.08
CA VAL A 73 20.48 -9.05 3.43
C VAL A 73 22.00 -9.04 3.58
N LYS A 74 22.70 -10.08 3.08
CA LYS A 74 24.16 -10.13 3.10
C LYS A 74 24.78 -9.00 2.27
N THR A 75 24.26 -8.73 1.07
CA THR A 75 24.71 -7.62 0.22
C THR A 75 24.49 -6.26 0.88
N ASN A 76 23.29 -6.03 1.42
CA ASN A 76 22.96 -4.78 2.12
C ASN A 76 23.86 -4.57 3.34
N ARG A 77 24.15 -5.62 4.11
CA ARG A 77 25.08 -5.56 5.24
C ARG A 77 26.49 -5.13 4.79
N ARG A 78 27.00 -5.68 3.68
CA ARG A 78 28.30 -5.27 3.11
C ARG A 78 28.29 -3.79 2.70
N ASN A 79 27.22 -3.34 2.04
CA ASN A 79 27.09 -1.95 1.61
C ASN A 79 27.06 -1.00 2.81
N ILE A 80 26.30 -1.32 3.85
CA ILE A 80 26.25 -0.54 5.09
C ILE A 80 27.64 -0.44 5.72
N ASN A 81 28.37 -1.55 5.86
CA ASN A 81 29.73 -1.55 6.40
C ASN A 81 30.70 -0.69 5.57
N ASN A 82 30.57 -0.73 4.24
CA ASN A 82 31.37 0.09 3.33
C ASN A 82 31.05 1.58 3.50
N HIS A 83 29.77 1.94 3.63
CA HIS A 83 29.36 3.32 3.87
C HIS A 83 29.82 3.81 5.24
N ASP A 84 29.71 3.00 6.29
CA ASP A 84 30.20 3.34 7.63
C ASP A 84 31.70 3.62 7.61
N THR A 85 32.48 2.79 6.91
CA THR A 85 33.92 3.01 6.73
C THR A 85 34.22 4.31 5.97
N ARG A 86 33.42 4.66 4.96
CA ARG A 86 33.57 5.92 4.21
C ARG A 86 33.22 7.14 5.06
N ILE A 87 32.16 7.03 5.87
CA ILE A 87 31.74 8.10 6.78
C ILE A 87 32.85 8.37 7.80
N LYS A 88 33.41 7.34 8.44
CA LYS A 88 34.53 7.49 9.37
C LYS A 88 35.73 8.20 8.74
N LYS A 89 36.11 7.82 7.52
CA LYS A 89 37.18 8.52 6.78
C LYS A 89 36.87 9.99 6.52
N LEU A 90 35.61 10.34 6.26
CA LEU A 90 35.21 11.73 6.07
C LEU A 90 35.26 12.49 7.40
N GLU A 91 34.75 11.89 8.47
CA GLU A 91 34.79 12.44 9.82
C GLU A 91 36.23 12.71 10.26
N ASP A 92 37.13 11.73 10.08
CA ASP A 92 38.57 11.84 10.35
C ASP A 92 39.27 12.91 9.50
N ASN A 93 38.80 13.18 8.28
CA ASN A 93 39.33 14.26 7.44
C ASN A 93 38.78 15.65 7.81
N THR A 94 37.59 15.73 8.42
CA THR A 94 37.02 17.01 8.91
C THR A 94 37.60 17.45 10.24
N ILE A 95 38.09 16.51 11.06
CA ILE A 95 38.80 16.79 12.30
C ILE A 95 40.29 16.90 11.91
N VAL A 96 40.96 18.01 12.22
CA VAL A 96 42.38 18.28 11.90
C VAL A 96 42.67 18.86 10.49
N ARG A 97 42.17 20.07 10.22
CA ARG A 97 43.12 21.15 9.87
C ARG A 97 43.33 22.00 11.12
N PRO A 98 44.48 21.92 11.81
CA PRO A 98 44.79 22.84 12.89
C PRO A 98 44.88 24.24 12.26
N GLY A 99 43.94 25.12 12.62
CA GLY A 99 43.89 26.50 12.13
C GLY A 99 42.80 26.83 11.11
N VAL A 100 41.90 25.89 10.74
CA VAL A 100 40.68 26.26 10.00
C VAL A 100 39.50 26.26 10.97
N PRO A 101 38.92 27.43 11.28
CA PRO A 101 37.76 27.54 12.15
C PRO A 101 36.60 26.66 11.66
N PRO A 102 35.82 26.06 12.58
CA PRO A 102 34.67 25.26 12.23
C PRO A 102 33.63 26.18 11.60
N PHE A 103 33.41 26.04 10.29
CA PHE A 103 32.42 26.80 9.52
C PHE A 103 32.81 28.28 9.37
N ILE A 104 32.71 28.82 8.15
CA ILE A 104 32.81 30.26 7.91
C ILE A 104 31.92 30.95 8.95
N GLU A 105 32.52 31.77 9.81
CA GLU A 105 31.84 32.40 10.93
C GLU A 105 30.53 33.02 10.43
N SER A 106 29.40 32.59 11.02
CA SER A 106 28.05 33.08 10.71
C SER A 106 27.93 34.61 10.70
N LYS A 107 28.91 35.37 11.21
CA LYS A 107 28.92 36.83 11.14
C LYS A 107 29.06 37.38 9.72
N GLU A 108 29.96 36.84 8.89
CA GLU A 108 30.11 37.34 7.51
C GLU A 108 28.93 36.92 6.65
N ILE A 109 28.45 35.68 6.82
CA ILE A 109 27.25 35.19 6.14
C ILE A 109 26.01 35.98 6.60
N GLU A 110 25.87 36.29 7.89
CA GLU A 110 24.72 37.07 8.37
C GLU A 110 24.83 38.53 7.96
N SER A 111 26.04 39.11 7.92
CA SER A 111 26.29 40.44 7.37
C SER A 111 25.92 40.50 5.89
N LEU A 112 26.33 39.49 5.11
CA LEU A 112 26.01 39.39 3.69
C LEU A 112 24.52 39.17 3.47
N LYS A 113 23.86 38.33 4.27
CA LYS A 113 22.39 38.17 4.24
C LYS A 113 21.67 39.47 4.57
N ALA A 114 22.14 40.22 5.57
CA ALA A 114 21.56 41.52 5.92
C ALA A 114 21.74 42.54 4.78
N ALA A 115 22.91 42.58 4.15
CA ALA A 115 23.19 43.44 3.00
C ALA A 115 22.34 43.06 1.78
N ILE A 116 22.17 41.77 1.49
CA ILE A 116 21.28 41.28 0.42
C ILE A 116 19.83 41.65 0.71
N LEU A 117 19.38 41.50 1.97
CA LEU A 117 18.02 41.86 2.37
C LEU A 117 17.78 43.38 2.20
N ASP A 118 18.73 44.22 2.59
CA ASP A 118 18.66 45.67 2.38
C ASP A 118 18.64 46.02 0.88
N PHE A 119 19.50 45.36 0.08
CA PHE A 119 19.50 45.52 -1.37
C PHE A 119 18.18 45.09 -2.00
N GLN A 120 17.58 43.99 -1.54
CA GLN A 120 16.27 43.53 -2.01
C GLN A 120 15.17 44.50 -1.59
N CYS A 121 15.18 45.04 -0.37
CA CYS A 121 14.23 46.05 0.09
C CYS A 121 14.33 47.35 -0.73
N ARG A 122 15.55 47.82 -1.03
CA ARG A 122 15.79 49.02 -1.84
C ARG A 122 15.50 48.80 -3.32
N SER A 123 15.90 47.65 -3.86
CA SER A 123 15.61 47.23 -5.23
C SER A 123 14.12 47.01 -5.43
N MET A 124 13.41 46.44 -4.46
CA MET A 124 11.95 46.39 -4.46
C MET A 124 11.37 47.80 -4.38
N LYS A 125 11.87 48.69 -3.51
CA LYS A 125 11.39 50.09 -3.45
C LYS A 125 11.60 50.86 -4.77
N ASN A 126 12.67 50.58 -5.51
CA ASN A 126 13.01 51.26 -6.77
C ASN A 126 12.43 50.55 -8.02
N ASN A 127 12.19 49.24 -7.95
CA ASN A 127 11.42 48.47 -8.95
C ASN A 127 9.92 48.49 -8.67
N LEU A 128 9.50 49.06 -7.54
CA LEU A 128 8.15 49.58 -7.36
C LEU A 128 7.98 50.87 -8.19
N ILE A 129 8.33 50.81 -9.49
CA ILE A 129 7.49 51.36 -10.56
C ILE A 129 6.17 50.56 -10.49
N PHE A 130 5.41 50.78 -9.42
CA PHE A 130 4.01 50.42 -9.27
C PHE A 130 3.15 51.68 -9.43
N THR A 131 3.60 52.60 -10.27
CA THR A 131 2.71 53.54 -10.95
C THR A 131 1.98 52.77 -12.06
N GLY A 132 1.09 51.84 -11.72
CA GLY A 132 0.27 51.17 -12.75
C GLY A 132 -0.42 49.87 -12.38
N LEU A 133 0.11 49.07 -11.45
CA LEU A 133 -0.59 47.86 -11.00
C LEU A 133 -1.41 48.18 -9.75
N HIS A 134 -2.65 48.58 -10.00
CA HIS A 134 -3.66 48.73 -8.96
C HIS A 134 -3.87 47.35 -8.33
N ARG A 135 -3.35 47.16 -7.12
CA ARG A 135 -3.60 45.94 -6.35
C ARG A 135 -5.07 45.99 -5.94
N VAL A 136 -5.93 45.28 -6.68
CA VAL A 136 -7.34 45.17 -6.30
C VAL A 136 -7.38 44.45 -4.95
N PRO A 137 -7.87 45.10 -3.88
CA PRO A 137 -7.97 44.46 -2.58
C PRO A 137 -8.96 43.29 -2.70
N GLY A 138 -8.47 42.05 -2.64
CA GLY A 138 -9.29 40.84 -2.72
C GLY A 138 -8.97 39.88 -3.87
N GLU A 139 -8.02 40.21 -4.75
CA GLU A 139 -7.60 39.29 -5.82
C GLU A 139 -6.57 38.27 -5.29
N ASP A 140 -7.06 37.15 -4.76
CA ASP A 140 -6.23 36.01 -4.36
C ASP A 140 -5.76 35.26 -5.61
N THR A 141 -4.65 35.71 -6.20
CA THR A 141 -4.03 35.07 -7.38
C THR A 141 -3.59 33.61 -7.14
N GLU A 142 -3.50 33.16 -5.89
CA GLU A 142 -3.27 31.74 -5.58
C GLU A 142 -4.47 30.83 -5.90
N GLU A 143 -5.71 31.35 -5.86
CA GLU A 143 -6.94 30.55 -5.99
C GLU A 143 -7.12 29.97 -7.40
N HIS A 144 -6.56 30.64 -8.41
CA HIS A 144 -6.60 30.19 -9.81
C HIS A 144 -5.51 29.17 -10.16
N SER A 145 -4.50 28.99 -9.29
CA SER A 145 -3.33 28.16 -9.61
C SER A 145 -3.54 26.66 -9.38
N LYS A 146 -4.56 26.26 -8.59
CA LYS A 146 -4.77 24.87 -8.17
C LYS A 146 -6.27 24.53 -8.08
N PRO A 147 -6.91 24.01 -9.14
CA PRO A 147 -8.35 23.73 -9.17
C PRO A 147 -8.81 22.68 -8.15
N TRP A 148 -7.88 21.90 -7.58
CA TRP A 148 -8.13 20.93 -6.52
C TRP A 148 -8.06 21.52 -5.10
N TYR A 149 -7.56 22.75 -4.93
CA TYR A 149 -7.37 23.38 -3.63
C TYR A 149 -8.67 24.04 -3.15
N ASN A 150 -9.35 23.39 -2.21
CA ASN A 150 -10.65 23.85 -1.72
C ASN A 150 -10.56 24.54 -0.34
N ARG A 151 -11.70 25.08 0.13
CA ARG A 151 -11.83 25.72 1.46
C ARG A 151 -11.31 24.85 2.61
N LYS A 152 -11.45 23.51 2.55
CA LYS A 152 -10.92 22.60 3.60
C LYS A 152 -9.38 22.57 3.60
N CYS A 153 -8.75 22.60 2.43
CA CYS A 153 -7.31 22.74 2.29
C CYS A 153 -6.82 24.06 2.90
N SER A 154 -7.52 25.17 2.60
CA SER A 154 -7.23 26.49 3.18
C SER A 154 -7.34 26.49 4.70
N MET A 155 -8.46 26.01 5.26
CA MET A 155 -8.65 25.94 6.71
C MET A 155 -7.59 25.08 7.41
N SER A 156 -7.30 23.88 6.89
CA SER A 156 -6.27 23.00 7.46
C SER A 156 -4.86 23.62 7.40
N ARG A 157 -4.55 24.37 6.34
CA ARG A 157 -3.31 25.15 6.23
C ARG A 157 -3.24 26.22 7.32
N THR A 158 -4.32 27.00 7.51
CA THR A 158 -4.39 28.01 8.57
C THR A 158 -4.20 27.39 9.95
N PHE A 159 -4.85 26.25 10.23
CA PHE A 159 -4.69 25.54 11.51
C PHE A 159 -3.25 25.07 11.74
N PHE A 160 -2.61 24.49 10.72
CA PHE A 160 -1.20 24.09 10.80
C PHE A 160 -0.28 25.29 11.09
N HIS A 161 -0.46 26.41 10.39
CA HIS A 161 0.36 27.61 10.64
C HIS A 161 0.13 28.20 12.03
N LYS A 162 -1.12 28.21 12.54
CA LYS A 162 -1.41 28.61 13.92
C LYS A 162 -0.71 27.70 14.93
N ALA A 163 -0.75 26.39 14.73
CA ALA A 163 -0.07 25.42 15.61
C ALA A 163 1.47 25.57 15.55
N ARG A 164 2.03 25.81 14.36
CA ARG A 164 3.46 26.08 14.16
C ARG A 164 3.89 27.37 14.87
N LYS A 165 3.13 28.46 14.77
CA LYS A 165 3.39 29.71 15.50
C LYS A 165 3.37 29.47 17.02
N ARG A 166 2.38 28.75 17.54
CA ARG A 166 2.29 28.42 18.98
C ARG A 166 3.50 27.61 19.48
N TYR A 167 3.94 26.60 18.73
CA TYR A 167 5.14 25.84 19.08
C TYR A 167 6.42 26.70 19.01
N SER A 168 6.51 27.60 18.03
CA SER A 168 7.65 28.53 17.93
C SER A 168 7.74 29.47 19.13
N PHE A 169 6.59 29.92 19.66
CA PHE A 169 6.53 30.77 20.84
C PHE A 169 6.83 30.01 22.13
N LEU A 170 6.27 28.79 22.28
CA LEU A 170 6.46 27.96 23.48
C LEU A 170 6.77 26.51 23.10
N LYS A 171 8.06 26.14 23.18
CA LYS A 171 8.61 24.83 22.78
C LYS A 171 8.38 23.75 23.83
N ASN A 172 7.12 23.40 24.10
CA ASN A 172 6.77 22.30 25.01
C ASN A 172 6.30 21.04 24.25
N ALA A 173 6.21 19.92 24.97
CA ALA A 173 5.83 18.63 24.40
C ALA A 173 4.39 18.63 23.83
N GLU A 174 3.48 19.34 24.49
CA GLU A 174 2.08 19.44 24.08
C GLU A 174 1.92 20.20 22.75
N ASN A 175 2.55 21.38 22.61
CA ASN A 175 2.54 22.16 21.39
C ASN A 175 3.23 21.43 20.24
N ARG A 176 4.29 20.66 20.54
CA ARG A 176 4.94 19.78 19.56
C ARG A 176 3.96 18.71 19.05
N ARG A 177 3.18 18.08 19.95
CA ARG A 177 2.16 17.09 19.59
C ARG A 177 1.05 17.71 18.74
N LYS A 178 0.49 18.85 19.17
CA LYS A 178 -0.56 19.60 18.45
C LYS A 178 -0.09 20.02 17.05
N MET A 179 1.13 20.52 16.91
CA MET A 179 1.70 20.90 15.61
C MET A 179 1.91 19.68 14.70
N ARG A 180 2.43 18.57 15.23
CA ARG A 180 2.57 17.31 14.46
C ARG A 180 1.22 16.79 13.99
N GLN A 181 0.19 16.83 14.83
CA GLN A 181 -1.16 16.42 14.47
C GLN A 181 -1.74 17.31 13.37
N ALA A 182 -1.69 18.64 13.53
CA ALA A 182 -2.17 19.57 12.52
C ALA A 182 -1.43 19.42 11.17
N SER A 183 -0.12 19.11 11.21
CA SER A 183 0.67 18.80 10.01
C SER A 183 0.16 17.55 9.28
N LYS A 184 -0.09 16.47 10.02
CA LYS A 184 -0.65 15.23 9.47
C LYS A 184 -2.04 15.47 8.85
N GLU A 185 -2.92 16.14 9.58
CA GLU A 185 -4.28 16.46 9.12
C GLU A 185 -4.27 17.33 7.86
N HIS A 186 -3.37 18.32 7.79
CA HIS A 186 -3.19 19.13 6.60
C HIS A 186 -2.75 18.30 5.39
N LYS A 187 -1.74 17.43 5.56
CA LYS A 187 -1.27 16.54 4.48
C LYS A 187 -2.38 15.59 3.99
N ILE A 188 -3.12 14.98 4.91
CA ILE A 188 -4.25 14.09 4.57
C ILE A 188 -5.32 14.87 3.79
N THR A 189 -5.65 16.07 4.23
CA THR A 189 -6.66 16.92 3.57
C THR A 189 -6.23 17.30 2.15
N LEU A 190 -4.96 17.61 1.95
CA LEU A 190 -4.41 17.91 0.62
C LEU A 190 -4.45 16.69 -0.30
N ASN A 191 -3.96 15.54 0.16
CA ASN A 191 -3.95 14.31 -0.63
C ASN A 191 -5.36 13.92 -1.05
N LYS A 192 -6.32 13.94 -0.11
CA LYS A 192 -7.71 13.61 -0.40
C LYS A 192 -8.35 14.58 -1.41
N ALA A 193 -8.04 15.87 -1.30
CA ALA A 193 -8.56 16.86 -2.26
C ALA A 193 -8.00 16.64 -3.67
N PHE A 194 -6.72 16.28 -3.75
CA PHE A 194 -6.05 15.97 -5.01
C PHE A 194 -6.57 14.66 -5.63
N GLU A 195 -6.68 13.59 -4.86
CA GLU A 195 -7.25 12.30 -5.30
C GLU A 195 -8.69 12.48 -5.82
N ASN A 196 -9.54 13.20 -5.09
CA ASN A 196 -10.90 13.49 -5.53
C ASN A 196 -10.95 14.33 -6.81
N TYR A 197 -9.96 15.17 -7.05
CA TYR A 197 -9.86 15.93 -8.31
C TYR A 197 -9.43 15.02 -9.46
N GLN A 198 -8.42 14.17 -9.26
CA GLN A 198 -7.99 13.19 -10.27
C GLN A 198 -9.12 12.23 -10.64
N GLN A 199 -9.87 11.75 -9.66
CA GLN A 199 -11.01 10.86 -9.89
C GLN A 199 -12.10 11.55 -10.71
N ARG A 200 -12.49 12.79 -10.34
CA ARG A 200 -13.47 13.57 -11.10
C ARG A 200 -13.00 13.83 -12.54
N ALA A 201 -11.75 14.22 -12.72
CA ALA A 201 -11.19 14.44 -14.06
C ALA A 201 -11.20 13.14 -14.88
N ALA A 202 -10.86 12.00 -14.28
CA ALA A 202 -10.92 10.70 -14.95
C ALA A 202 -12.36 10.29 -15.34
N ASP A 203 -13.33 10.53 -14.46
CA ASP A 203 -14.73 10.25 -14.72
C ASP A 203 -15.29 11.17 -15.82
N GLU A 204 -14.94 12.46 -15.81
CA GLU A 204 -15.29 13.41 -16.87
C GLU A 204 -14.71 12.98 -18.22
N LEU A 205 -13.44 12.61 -18.27
CA LEU A 205 -12.81 12.08 -19.49
C LEU A 205 -13.50 10.80 -19.99
N ARG A 206 -13.89 9.90 -19.08
CA ARG A 206 -14.61 8.68 -19.41
C ARG A 206 -16.01 8.97 -19.98
N ILE A 207 -16.70 9.98 -19.45
CA ILE A 207 -18.01 10.42 -19.95
C ILE A 207 -17.87 11.06 -21.33
N ILE A 208 -16.89 11.94 -21.52
CA ILE A 208 -16.60 12.60 -22.80
C ILE A 208 -16.24 11.56 -23.86
N SER A 209 -15.36 10.61 -23.52
CA SER A 209 -14.96 9.53 -24.42
C SER A 209 -16.14 8.70 -24.94
N LYS A 210 -17.19 8.52 -24.12
CA LYS A 210 -18.38 7.76 -24.52
C LYS A 210 -19.40 8.59 -25.31
N LYS A 211 -19.43 9.91 -25.13
CA LYS A 211 -20.48 10.79 -25.69
C LYS A 211 -20.02 11.60 -26.90
N ASP A 212 -18.79 12.10 -26.88
CA ASP A 212 -18.26 13.00 -27.90
C ASP A 212 -16.75 12.77 -28.11
N THR A 213 -16.43 11.93 -29.08
CA THR A 213 -15.05 11.61 -29.48
C THR A 213 -14.29 12.85 -29.97
N LYS A 214 -14.98 13.84 -30.57
CA LYS A 214 -14.34 15.05 -31.11
C LYS A 214 -13.87 15.96 -29.99
N ALA A 215 -14.69 16.12 -28.94
CA ALA A 215 -14.31 16.86 -27.73
C ALA A 215 -13.12 16.20 -27.02
N LEU A 216 -13.07 14.86 -26.96
CA LEU A 216 -11.93 14.13 -26.38
C LEU A 216 -10.62 14.43 -27.12
N TRP A 217 -10.62 14.35 -28.46
CA TRP A 217 -9.42 14.63 -29.26
C TRP A 217 -8.92 16.07 -29.09
N LYS A 218 -9.83 17.03 -28.92
CA LYS A 218 -9.45 18.42 -28.64
C LYS A 218 -8.68 18.55 -27.32
N ILE A 219 -9.13 17.86 -26.26
CA ILE A 219 -8.45 17.83 -24.96
C ILE A 219 -7.07 17.16 -25.06
N LEU A 220 -6.98 16.03 -25.77
CA LEU A 220 -5.72 15.31 -25.97
C LEU A 220 -4.69 16.16 -26.72
N ASN A 221 -5.12 16.87 -27.77
CA ASN A 221 -4.22 17.75 -28.52
C ASN A 221 -3.72 18.93 -27.65
N THR A 222 -4.59 19.54 -26.84
CA THR A 222 -4.16 20.63 -25.93
C THR A 222 -3.14 20.17 -24.87
N LEU A 223 -3.20 18.90 -24.44
CA LEU A 223 -2.23 18.34 -23.50
C LEU A 223 -0.89 17.99 -24.15
N ASN A 224 -0.87 17.76 -25.47
CA ASN A 224 0.35 17.41 -26.20
C ASN A 224 1.12 18.65 -26.67
N ASP A 225 0.43 19.79 -26.76
CA ASP A 225 1.00 21.10 -27.12
C ASP A 225 1.48 21.92 -25.90
N SER A 226 1.31 21.41 -24.66
CA SER A 226 1.73 22.04 -23.40
C SER A 226 3.01 21.42 -22.86
#